data_AF-A0A914BLL8-F1
#
_entry.id   AF-A0A914BLL8-F1
#
_cell.length_a   1.000
_cell.length_b   1.000
_cell.length_c   1.000
_cell.angle_alpha   90.00
_cell.angle_beta   90.00
_cell.angle_gamma   90.00
#
_symmetry.space_group_name_H-M   'P 1'
#
loop_
_entity.id
_entity.type
_entity.pdbx_description
1 polymer ?
#
loop_
_entity_poly.entity_id
_entity_poly.type
_entity_poly.pdbx_seq_one_letter_code
_entity_poly.pdbx_strand_id
1 'polypeptide(L)'
;MRIEMGDAGQSGFHWTLPEATNRQVTQIGASACGATAVINTLKVLKIDKDQEEVATAVNTRLRANNVPLTEYLFSRSVAGVTHTDIIEGLEKASGGKIFARFFHLYPKRVVDLPSWLAGWINLGVVPIATLNLQHVPSGETNIPDAWHHQMVYGVTSEGVHMCNPLTVETIPNFINYVTSDSVLLIRRVDVISRWQEGMDLSVLSQNDDSGWREMDVEGQVKKMLSEPEPYSQSPESRPAGLLADWLFKSHICIPAAYQSGVTLCVRKDNTAAYRLLIEEPELVVA
;
A
#
# COMPACT_ATOMS: atom_id res chain seq x y z
N MET A 1 -0.71 -6.29 -32.28
CA MET A 1 0.64 -5.75 -32.52
C MET A 1 1.28 -5.58 -31.16
N ARG A 2 2.08 -6.56 -30.70
CA ARG A 2 2.82 -6.43 -29.44
C ARG A 2 3.83 -5.31 -29.67
N ILE A 3 3.71 -4.22 -28.93
CA ILE A 3 4.87 -3.37 -28.72
C ILE A 3 5.76 -4.22 -27.83
N GLU A 4 6.77 -4.85 -28.41
CA GLU A 4 7.97 -5.13 -27.64
C GLU A 4 8.38 -3.76 -27.10
N MET A 5 8.18 -3.51 -25.80
CA MET A 5 8.84 -2.40 -25.12
C MET A 5 10.32 -2.74 -25.10
N GLY A 6 10.94 -2.71 -26.28
CA GLY A 6 12.33 -3.01 -26.52
C GLY A 6 13.14 -1.85 -25.98
N ASP A 7 13.98 -2.15 -25.00
CA ASP A 7 15.15 -1.37 -24.55
C ASP A 7 14.93 0.16 -24.44
N ALA A 8 13.68 0.60 -24.27
CA ALA A 8 13.34 1.97 -23.94
C ALA A 8 14.01 2.19 -22.59
N GLY A 9 15.01 3.08 -22.59
CA GLY A 9 16.05 3.14 -21.57
C GLY A 9 15.53 2.88 -20.17
N GLN A 10 16.33 2.19 -19.35
CA GLN A 10 16.03 1.74 -17.98
C GLN A 10 15.60 2.88 -17.01
N SER A 11 15.36 4.07 -17.51
CA SER A 11 14.86 5.22 -16.79
C SER A 11 13.71 5.95 -17.48
N GLY A 12 12.88 6.55 -16.65
CA GLY A 12 11.81 7.46 -17.04
C GLY A 12 11.48 8.36 -15.86
N PHE A 13 11.13 9.63 -16.12
CA PHE A 13 10.83 10.60 -15.06
C PHE A 13 9.70 11.55 -15.45
N HIS A 14 8.79 11.77 -14.50
CA HIS A 14 7.83 12.88 -14.52
C HIS A 14 8.42 14.16 -13.93
N TRP A 15 9.22 14.01 -12.88
CA TRP A 15 9.94 15.10 -12.21
C TRP A 15 11.39 14.71 -11.99
N THR A 16 12.29 15.68 -12.12
CA THR A 16 13.64 15.56 -11.55
C THR A 16 13.57 15.58 -10.01
N LEU A 17 14.61 15.12 -9.32
CA LEU A 17 14.66 15.21 -7.84
C LEU A 17 14.45 16.64 -7.31
N PRO A 18 15.07 17.70 -7.89
CA PRO A 18 14.78 19.08 -7.49
C PRO A 18 13.31 19.47 -7.72
N GLU A 19 12.69 19.06 -8.82
CA GLU A 19 11.28 19.33 -9.06
C GLU A 19 10.38 18.59 -8.07
N ALA A 20 10.66 17.32 -7.81
CA ALA A 20 9.90 16.51 -6.86
C ALA A 20 10.00 17.09 -5.44
N THR A 21 11.19 17.54 -5.04
CA THR A 21 11.44 18.23 -3.76
C THR A 21 10.59 19.49 -3.61
N ASN A 22 10.50 20.29 -4.68
CA ASN A 22 9.78 21.55 -4.65
C ASN A 22 8.27 21.41 -4.85
N ARG A 23 7.81 20.38 -5.58
CA ARG A 23 6.43 20.27 -6.04
C ARG A 23 5.60 19.24 -5.28
N GLN A 24 6.21 18.22 -4.69
CA GLN A 24 5.44 17.20 -3.98
C GLN A 24 4.60 17.84 -2.87
N VAL A 25 3.46 17.23 -2.62
CA VAL A 25 2.74 17.37 -1.36
C VAL A 25 3.16 16.21 -0.48
N THR A 26 3.62 16.53 0.73
CA THR A 26 3.81 15.56 1.81
C THR A 26 2.48 15.30 2.50
N GLN A 27 2.36 14.14 3.15
CA GLN A 27 1.12 13.62 3.70
C GLN A 27 0.26 14.69 4.39
N ILE A 28 -0.97 14.87 3.89
CA ILE A 28 -1.89 15.94 4.31
C ILE A 28 -2.67 15.62 5.60
N GLY A 29 -2.51 14.41 6.15
CA GLY A 29 -3.22 13.96 7.35
C GLY A 29 -3.04 12.48 7.66
N ALA A 30 -3.53 12.02 8.81
CA ALA A 30 -3.45 10.62 9.21
C ALA A 30 -4.19 9.71 8.21
N SER A 31 -3.55 8.60 7.80
CA SER A 31 -4.08 7.66 6.79
C SER A 31 -4.32 8.26 5.39
N ALA A 32 -3.87 9.49 5.12
CA ALA A 32 -4.14 10.21 3.87
C ALA A 32 -3.11 9.95 2.75
N CYS A 33 -2.31 8.89 2.84
CA CYS A 33 -1.25 8.62 1.85
C CYS A 33 -1.79 8.47 0.42
N GLY A 34 -2.95 7.82 0.24
CA GLY A 34 -3.59 7.71 -1.07
C GLY A 34 -4.13 9.02 -1.61
N ALA A 35 -4.79 9.84 -0.78
CA ALA A 35 -5.20 11.19 -1.18
C ALA A 35 -3.99 12.05 -1.59
N THR A 36 -2.90 11.98 -0.84
CA THR A 36 -1.64 12.66 -1.18
C THR A 36 -1.03 12.15 -2.49
N ALA A 37 -1.07 10.84 -2.76
CA ALA A 37 -0.62 10.27 -4.04
C ALA A 37 -1.46 10.78 -5.21
N VAL A 38 -2.79 10.89 -5.03
CA VAL A 38 -3.71 11.48 -6.03
C VAL A 38 -3.37 12.96 -6.28
N ILE A 39 -3.15 13.76 -5.24
CA ILE A 39 -2.76 15.18 -5.38
C ILE A 39 -1.47 15.31 -6.19
N ASN A 40 -0.44 14.52 -5.85
CA ASN A 40 0.83 14.54 -6.59
C ASN A 40 0.63 14.13 -8.06
N THR A 41 -0.22 13.13 -8.31
CA THR A 41 -0.56 12.68 -9.66
C THR A 41 -1.25 13.77 -10.48
N LEU A 42 -2.21 14.48 -9.89
CA LEU A 42 -2.89 15.62 -10.54
C LEU A 42 -1.89 16.74 -10.88
N LYS A 43 -0.92 17.02 -10.00
CA LYS A 43 0.15 17.99 -10.28
C LYS A 43 1.02 17.58 -11.47
N VAL A 44 1.43 16.31 -11.54
CA VAL A 44 2.19 15.79 -12.70
C VAL A 44 1.37 15.94 -13.99
N LEU A 45 0.09 15.59 -13.93
CA LEU A 45 -0.84 15.65 -15.07
C LEU A 45 -1.36 17.08 -15.35
N LYS A 46 -0.84 18.10 -14.65
CA LYS A 46 -1.20 19.52 -14.83
C LYS A 46 -2.70 19.75 -14.73
N ILE A 47 -3.32 19.16 -13.70
CA ILE A 47 -4.71 19.40 -13.34
C ILE A 47 -4.73 20.14 -12.02
N ASP A 48 -5.06 21.43 -12.08
CA ASP A 48 -5.15 22.27 -10.90
C ASP A 48 -6.45 21.97 -10.15
N LYS A 49 -6.28 21.50 -8.92
CA LYS A 49 -7.35 21.16 -7.99
C LYS A 49 -6.95 21.52 -6.58
N ASP A 50 -7.92 21.98 -5.80
CA ASP A 50 -7.73 22.24 -4.39
C ASP A 50 -7.48 20.93 -3.62
N GLN A 51 -6.59 20.97 -2.63
CA GLN A 51 -6.18 19.76 -1.91
C GLN A 51 -7.31 19.19 -1.05
N GLU A 52 -8.17 20.03 -0.49
CA GLU A 52 -9.32 19.62 0.33
C GLU A 52 -10.40 19.01 -0.56
N GLU A 53 -10.62 19.57 -1.77
CA GLU A 53 -11.49 18.96 -2.79
C GLU A 53 -11.02 17.55 -3.14
N VAL A 54 -9.72 17.36 -3.36
CA VAL A 54 -9.14 16.04 -3.68
C VAL A 54 -9.24 15.09 -2.49
N ALA A 55 -8.92 15.54 -1.29
CA ALA A 55 -9.02 14.72 -0.08
C ALA A 55 -10.45 14.21 0.14
N THR A 56 -11.45 15.07 -0.08
CA THR A 56 -12.88 14.72 -0.02
C THR A 56 -13.28 13.75 -1.14
N ALA A 57 -12.67 13.87 -2.33
CA ALA A 57 -12.95 12.99 -3.45
C ALA A 57 -12.45 11.55 -3.25
N VAL A 58 -11.33 11.37 -2.54
CA VAL A 58 -10.63 10.07 -2.38
C VAL A 58 -11.19 9.20 -1.24
N ASN A 59 -12.24 9.67 -0.53
CA ASN A 59 -13.00 8.90 0.47
C ASN A 59 -12.14 8.11 1.49
N THR A 60 -11.16 8.78 2.10
CA THR A 60 -10.24 8.14 3.04
C THR A 60 -10.94 7.72 4.34
N ARG A 61 -10.91 6.42 4.65
CA ARG A 61 -11.46 5.86 5.89
C ARG A 61 -10.46 6.00 7.03
N LEU A 62 -10.92 6.48 8.18
CA LEU A 62 -10.06 6.64 9.35
C LEU A 62 -10.03 5.38 10.23
N ARG A 63 -8.92 5.20 10.94
CA ARG A 63 -8.76 4.15 11.94
C ARG A 63 -9.57 4.51 13.18
N ALA A 64 -10.39 3.58 13.68
CA ALA A 64 -11.10 3.71 14.94
C ALA A 64 -10.16 3.41 16.12
N ASN A 65 -9.28 4.36 16.49
CA ASN A 65 -8.20 4.06 17.45
C ASN A 65 -8.66 3.86 18.90
N ASN A 66 -9.83 4.37 19.28
CA ASN A 66 -10.32 4.45 20.65
C ASN A 66 -11.53 3.51 20.91
N VAL A 67 -11.61 2.42 20.16
CA VAL A 67 -12.71 1.45 20.25
C VAL A 67 -12.20 0.09 20.78
N PRO A 68 -13.10 -0.81 21.22
CA PRO A 68 -12.73 -2.16 21.64
C PRO A 68 -11.99 -2.96 20.55
N LEU A 69 -11.24 -3.98 20.96
CA LEU A 69 -10.35 -4.75 20.08
C LEU A 69 -11.00 -5.21 18.76
N THR A 70 -12.17 -5.84 18.81
CA THR A 70 -12.82 -6.39 17.61
C THR A 70 -13.18 -5.31 16.60
N GLU A 71 -13.78 -4.21 17.04
CA GLU A 71 -14.09 -3.04 16.21
C GLU A 71 -12.82 -2.36 15.68
N TYR A 72 -11.75 -2.32 16.49
CA TYR A 72 -10.46 -1.81 16.06
C TYR A 72 -9.89 -2.66 14.92
N LEU A 73 -9.88 -3.99 15.05
CA LEU A 73 -9.38 -4.89 14.02
C LEU A 73 -10.19 -4.75 12.71
N PHE A 74 -11.53 -4.72 12.79
CA PHE A 74 -12.37 -4.49 11.62
C PHE A 74 -12.07 -3.15 10.96
N SER A 75 -11.99 -2.07 11.74
CA SER A 75 -11.61 -0.75 11.21
C SER A 75 -10.23 -0.79 10.55
N ARG A 76 -9.25 -1.48 11.15
CA ARG A 76 -7.88 -1.60 10.60
C ARG A 76 -7.85 -2.32 9.26
N SER A 77 -8.70 -3.33 9.04
CA SER A 77 -8.75 -4.08 7.78
C SER A 77 -9.14 -3.24 6.57
N VAL A 78 -9.88 -2.14 6.78
CA VAL A 78 -10.42 -1.26 5.72
C VAL A 78 -9.95 0.19 5.80
N ALA A 79 -9.22 0.58 6.85
CA ALA A 79 -8.78 1.96 7.05
C ALA A 79 -7.81 2.41 5.95
N GLY A 80 -7.88 3.68 5.55
CA GLY A 80 -7.18 4.28 4.43
C GLY A 80 -8.02 4.24 3.16
N VAL A 81 -7.38 3.91 2.03
CA VAL A 81 -8.03 3.85 0.71
C VAL A 81 -7.55 2.65 -0.08
N THR A 82 -8.42 2.09 -0.89
CA THR A 82 -8.13 1.01 -1.84
C THR A 82 -7.72 1.57 -3.20
N HIS A 83 -7.30 0.70 -4.13
CA HIS A 83 -7.03 1.13 -5.50
C HIS A 83 -8.30 1.63 -6.23
N THR A 84 -9.48 1.09 -5.89
CA THR A 84 -10.75 1.57 -6.47
C THR A 84 -11.08 2.97 -5.98
N ASP A 85 -10.91 3.25 -4.68
CA ASP A 85 -11.07 4.61 -4.13
C ASP A 85 -10.12 5.62 -4.80
N ILE A 86 -8.89 5.20 -5.13
CA ILE A 86 -7.92 6.03 -5.85
C ILE A 86 -8.41 6.33 -7.29
N ILE A 87 -8.89 5.31 -8.01
CA ILE A 87 -9.40 5.47 -9.39
C ILE A 87 -10.62 6.39 -9.39
N GLU A 88 -11.59 6.15 -8.52
CA GLU A 88 -12.79 6.99 -8.37
C GLU A 88 -12.44 8.42 -7.95
N GLY A 89 -11.49 8.56 -7.02
CA GLY A 89 -10.98 9.85 -6.56
C GLY A 89 -10.31 10.64 -7.69
N LEU A 90 -9.50 9.99 -8.53
CA LEU A 90 -8.89 10.60 -9.71
C LEU A 90 -9.94 11.03 -10.75
N GLU A 91 -10.93 10.18 -11.01
CA GLU A 91 -12.02 10.49 -11.93
C GLU A 91 -12.84 11.69 -11.44
N LYS A 92 -13.28 11.67 -10.17
CA LYS A 92 -14.05 12.75 -9.55
C LYS A 92 -13.26 14.05 -9.47
N ALA A 93 -12.03 14.02 -8.95
CA ALA A 93 -11.21 15.22 -8.79
C ALA A 93 -10.83 15.84 -10.14
N SER A 94 -10.58 15.03 -11.17
CA SER A 94 -10.22 15.53 -12.50
C SER A 94 -11.42 15.97 -13.34
N GLY A 95 -12.66 15.74 -12.87
CA GLY A 95 -13.86 15.96 -13.66
C GLY A 95 -13.92 15.04 -14.90
N GLY A 96 -13.49 13.79 -14.75
CA GLY A 96 -13.49 12.78 -15.80
C GLY A 96 -12.36 12.91 -16.84
N LYS A 97 -11.38 13.80 -16.63
CA LYS A 97 -10.27 14.03 -17.58
C LYS A 97 -9.18 12.96 -17.50
N ILE A 98 -9.07 12.26 -16.38
CA ILE A 98 -8.12 11.17 -16.18
C ILE A 98 -8.83 9.83 -16.37
N PHE A 99 -8.14 8.90 -17.02
CA PHE A 99 -8.42 7.47 -16.95
C PHE A 99 -7.37 6.81 -16.07
N ALA A 100 -7.79 5.88 -15.23
CA ALA A 100 -6.89 5.12 -14.39
C ALA A 100 -7.28 3.63 -14.39
N ARG A 101 -6.27 2.77 -14.29
CA ARG A 101 -6.45 1.32 -14.24
C ARG A 101 -5.43 0.71 -13.29
N PHE A 102 -5.89 -0.20 -12.45
CA PHE A 102 -5.06 -0.94 -11.52
C PHE A 102 -4.55 -2.23 -12.15
N PHE A 103 -3.27 -2.52 -11.94
CA PHE A 103 -2.61 -3.77 -12.29
C PHE A 103 -2.23 -4.48 -10.99
N HIS A 104 -2.97 -5.54 -10.68
CA HIS A 104 -2.70 -6.35 -9.50
C HIS A 104 -1.45 -7.20 -9.72
N LEU A 105 -0.46 -7.10 -8.81
CA LEU A 105 0.83 -7.75 -8.98
C LEU A 105 1.02 -9.01 -8.12
N TYR A 106 0.03 -9.35 -7.27
CA TYR A 106 -0.01 -10.61 -6.52
C TYR A 106 -1.05 -11.61 -7.11
N PRO A 107 -0.77 -12.93 -7.17
CA PRO A 107 0.56 -13.53 -7.04
C PRO A 107 1.51 -12.99 -8.11
N LYS A 108 2.81 -13.23 -7.93
CA LYS A 108 3.89 -12.71 -8.78
C LYS A 108 3.55 -12.81 -10.27
N ARG A 109 3.88 -11.76 -11.02
CA ARG A 109 3.63 -11.65 -12.47
C ARG A 109 4.89 -11.86 -13.30
N VAL A 110 4.71 -12.30 -14.54
CA VAL A 110 5.78 -12.37 -15.56
C VAL A 110 5.91 -10.99 -16.21
N VAL A 111 6.71 -10.12 -15.60
CA VAL A 111 6.97 -8.76 -16.10
C VAL A 111 8.34 -8.27 -15.64
N ASP A 112 9.07 -7.60 -16.51
CA ASP A 112 10.23 -6.78 -16.13
C ASP A 112 9.71 -5.44 -15.59
N LEU A 113 9.42 -5.39 -14.29
CA LEU A 113 8.69 -4.29 -13.67
C LEU A 113 9.37 -2.91 -13.83
N PRO A 114 10.71 -2.76 -13.66
CA PRO A 114 11.39 -1.49 -13.95
C PRO A 114 11.17 -1.00 -15.38
N SER A 115 11.42 -1.86 -16.38
CA SER A 115 11.27 -1.50 -17.79
C SER A 115 9.81 -1.20 -18.15
N TRP A 116 8.87 -1.96 -17.59
CA TRP A 116 7.44 -1.73 -17.77
C TRP A 116 7.00 -0.38 -17.19
N LEU A 117 7.43 -0.05 -15.97
CA LEU A 117 7.14 1.26 -15.37
C LEU A 117 7.78 2.42 -16.15
N ALA A 118 9.05 2.29 -16.53
CA ALA A 118 9.75 3.30 -17.32
C ALA A 118 9.05 3.54 -18.67
N GLY A 119 8.62 2.47 -19.36
CA GLY A 119 7.85 2.54 -20.60
C GLY A 119 6.57 3.37 -20.46
N TRP A 120 5.78 3.11 -19.41
CA TRP A 120 4.57 3.89 -19.13
C TRP A 120 4.86 5.35 -18.78
N ILE A 121 5.87 5.60 -17.93
CA ILE A 121 6.27 6.96 -17.56
C ILE A 121 6.69 7.75 -18.79
N ASN A 122 7.46 7.16 -19.70
CA ASN A 122 7.90 7.79 -20.95
C ASN A 122 6.75 8.09 -21.93
N LEU A 123 5.60 7.40 -21.78
CA LEU A 123 4.36 7.70 -22.49
C LEU A 123 3.51 8.81 -21.81
N GLY A 124 3.98 9.36 -20.69
CA GLY A 124 3.26 10.36 -19.90
C GLY A 124 2.20 9.77 -18.96
N VAL A 125 2.26 8.48 -18.68
CA VAL A 125 1.39 7.79 -17.71
C VAL A 125 2.03 7.85 -16.32
N VAL A 126 1.25 8.21 -15.30
CA VAL A 126 1.71 8.39 -13.92
C VAL A 126 1.32 7.18 -13.07
N PRO A 127 2.29 6.41 -12.55
CA PRO A 127 2.00 5.29 -11.67
C PRO A 127 1.77 5.74 -10.21
N ILE A 128 0.83 5.10 -9.54
CA ILE A 128 0.66 5.11 -8.09
C ILE A 128 0.86 3.67 -7.61
N ALA A 129 1.84 3.43 -6.77
CA ALA A 129 2.10 2.13 -6.17
C ALA A 129 1.27 1.94 -4.89
N THR A 130 0.63 0.79 -4.75
CA THR A 130 0.00 0.30 -3.53
C THR A 130 0.93 -0.74 -2.90
N LEU A 131 1.53 -0.38 -1.77
CA LEU A 131 2.69 -1.03 -1.18
C LEU A 131 2.33 -1.65 0.17
N ASN A 132 2.69 -2.92 0.36
CA ASN A 132 2.74 -3.49 1.70
C ASN A 132 4.16 -3.39 2.26
N LEU A 133 4.43 -2.27 2.95
CA LEU A 133 5.74 -2.02 3.56
C LEU A 133 6.01 -2.93 4.78
N GLN A 134 5.02 -3.73 5.22
CA GLN A 134 5.19 -4.67 6.33
C GLN A 134 6.01 -5.91 5.92
N HIS A 135 6.21 -6.13 4.62
CA HIS A 135 7.16 -7.11 4.10
C HIS A 135 8.59 -6.56 4.18
N VAL A 136 9.06 -6.23 5.38
CA VAL A 136 10.41 -5.68 5.56
C VAL A 136 11.49 -6.68 5.11
N PRO A 137 12.63 -6.20 4.56
CA PRO A 137 13.75 -7.07 4.24
C PRO A 137 14.24 -7.87 5.46
N SER A 138 14.74 -9.09 5.22
CA SER A 138 15.24 -9.97 6.27
C SER A 138 16.27 -9.27 7.17
N GLY A 139 15.99 -9.19 8.47
CA GLY A 139 16.87 -8.60 9.48
C GLY A 139 16.46 -7.21 9.96
N GLU A 140 15.47 -6.57 9.33
CA GLU A 140 14.85 -5.35 9.85
C GLU A 140 13.81 -5.68 10.92
N THR A 141 13.84 -4.94 12.03
CA THR A 141 12.95 -5.17 13.19
C THR A 141 11.80 -4.18 13.26
N ASN A 142 11.88 -3.07 12.52
CA ASN A 142 10.87 -2.03 12.53
C ASN A 142 9.86 -2.24 11.40
N ILE A 143 8.83 -3.05 11.68
CA ILE A 143 7.74 -3.31 10.73
C ILE A 143 6.80 -2.10 10.70
N PRO A 144 6.58 -1.46 9.53
CA PRO A 144 5.60 -0.39 9.38
C PRO A 144 4.20 -0.81 9.84
N ASP A 145 3.41 0.18 10.25
CA ASP A 145 2.12 -0.12 10.87
C ASP A 145 0.98 -0.35 9.87
N ALA A 146 1.17 -0.07 8.57
CA ALA A 146 0.12 -0.13 7.56
C ALA A 146 0.65 -0.20 6.12
N TRP A 147 -0.28 -0.48 5.21
CA TRP A 147 -0.11 -0.31 3.77
C TRP A 147 0.04 1.16 3.41
N HIS A 148 0.70 1.43 2.28
CA HIS A 148 1.00 2.79 1.84
C HIS A 148 0.73 2.97 0.34
N HIS A 149 0.42 4.21 -0.03
CA HIS A 149 0.23 4.60 -1.42
C HIS A 149 1.22 5.70 -1.77
N GLN A 150 1.98 5.52 -2.84
CA GLN A 150 2.98 6.48 -3.26
C GLN A 150 2.93 6.69 -4.77
N MET A 151 2.95 7.95 -5.20
CA MET A 151 3.12 8.27 -6.61
C MET A 151 4.58 7.98 -7.00
N VAL A 152 4.76 7.22 -8.08
CA VAL A 152 6.07 7.00 -8.70
C VAL A 152 6.35 8.16 -9.65
N TYR A 153 7.38 8.94 -9.36
CA TYR A 153 7.78 10.05 -10.22
C TYR A 153 8.94 9.70 -11.15
N GLY A 154 9.60 8.57 -10.94
CA GLY A 154 10.61 8.06 -11.85
C GLY A 154 11.11 6.66 -11.55
N VAL A 155 11.88 6.11 -12.49
CA VAL A 155 12.58 4.82 -12.39
C VAL A 155 13.99 5.02 -12.92
N THR A 156 14.98 4.39 -12.30
CA THR A 156 16.37 4.31 -12.79
C THR A 156 17.00 2.97 -12.42
N SER A 157 18.27 2.79 -12.77
CA SER A 157 19.10 1.70 -12.26
C SER A 157 19.28 1.72 -10.73
N GLU A 158 19.10 2.87 -10.06
CA GLU A 158 19.17 2.94 -8.59
C GLU A 158 17.90 2.39 -7.94
N GLY A 159 16.76 2.53 -8.60
CA GLY A 159 15.49 2.09 -8.04
C GLY A 159 14.26 2.82 -8.58
N VAL A 160 13.15 2.65 -7.86
CA VAL A 160 11.89 3.34 -8.10
C VAL A 160 11.84 4.58 -7.22
N HIS A 161 11.69 5.74 -7.87
CA HIS A 161 11.63 7.04 -7.23
C HIS A 161 10.18 7.41 -6.91
N MET A 162 9.88 7.59 -5.63
CA MET A 162 8.52 7.78 -5.12
C MET A 162 8.40 9.04 -4.28
N CYS A 163 7.21 9.62 -4.25
CA CYS A 163 6.87 10.76 -3.40
C CYS A 163 6.09 10.31 -2.15
N ASN A 164 6.10 11.18 -1.13
CA ASN A 164 5.39 10.99 0.13
C ASN A 164 5.80 9.74 0.94
N PRO A 165 7.01 9.71 1.53
CA PRO A 165 8.10 10.69 1.40
C PRO A 165 8.92 10.50 0.12
N LEU A 166 9.81 11.45 -0.19
CA LEU A 166 10.79 11.26 -1.28
C LEU A 166 11.73 10.13 -0.92
N THR A 167 11.68 9.08 -1.73
CA THR A 167 12.45 7.86 -1.52
C THR A 167 12.88 7.30 -2.86
N VAL A 168 14.01 6.60 -2.84
CA VAL A 168 14.45 5.75 -3.94
C VAL A 168 14.48 4.35 -3.36
N GLU A 169 13.51 3.53 -3.74
CA GLU A 169 13.43 2.15 -3.27
C GLU A 169 14.14 1.22 -4.25
N THR A 170 14.95 0.31 -3.72
CA THR A 170 15.66 -0.65 -4.58
C THR A 170 14.65 -1.52 -5.33
N ILE A 171 14.97 -1.93 -6.56
CA ILE A 171 14.07 -2.76 -7.37
C ILE A 171 13.61 -4.04 -6.63
N PRO A 172 14.48 -4.81 -5.95
CA PRO A 172 14.05 -5.99 -5.21
C PRO A 172 13.03 -5.69 -4.11
N ASN A 173 13.25 -4.63 -3.32
CA ASN A 173 12.35 -4.23 -2.25
C ASN A 173 11.02 -3.72 -2.80
N PHE A 174 11.05 -2.88 -3.84
CA PHE A 174 9.85 -2.39 -4.49
C PHE A 174 8.99 -3.55 -5.00
N ILE A 175 9.59 -4.52 -5.71
CA ILE A 175 8.92 -5.74 -6.17
C ILE A 175 8.29 -6.50 -5.00
N ASN A 176 9.04 -6.67 -3.91
CA ASN A 176 8.56 -7.35 -2.70
C ASN A 176 7.33 -6.65 -2.09
N TYR A 177 7.31 -5.31 -2.03
CA TYR A 177 6.18 -4.56 -1.49
C TYR A 177 4.93 -4.60 -2.39
N VAL A 178 5.10 -4.52 -3.71
CA VAL A 178 3.97 -4.55 -4.65
C VAL A 178 3.51 -5.96 -5.03
N THR A 179 4.20 -7.01 -4.57
CA THR A 179 3.87 -8.43 -4.85
C THR A 179 3.53 -9.16 -3.55
N SER A 180 2.68 -8.56 -2.72
CA SER A 180 2.28 -9.08 -1.41
C SER A 180 0.82 -9.50 -1.41
N ASP A 181 0.49 -10.49 -0.58
CA ASP A 181 -0.88 -10.85 -0.31
C ASP A 181 -1.63 -9.73 0.42
N SER A 182 -2.96 -9.78 0.37
CA SER A 182 -3.88 -8.85 1.03
C SER A 182 -3.95 -9.08 2.54
N VAL A 183 -2.82 -8.93 3.22
CA VAL A 183 -2.65 -9.15 4.66
C VAL A 183 -2.14 -7.89 5.35
N LEU A 184 -2.67 -7.62 6.55
CA LEU A 184 -2.19 -6.57 7.45
C LEU A 184 -1.71 -7.20 8.76
N LEU A 185 -0.49 -6.85 9.17
CA LEU A 185 0.07 -7.19 10.46
C LEU A 185 -0.38 -6.18 11.52
N ILE A 186 -0.94 -6.66 12.63
CA ILE A 186 -1.33 -5.86 13.79
C ILE A 186 -0.41 -6.19 14.96
N ARG A 187 0.22 -5.16 15.53
CA ARG A 187 1.17 -5.29 16.63
C ARG A 187 0.51 -5.85 17.89
N ARG A 188 1.26 -6.64 18.65
CA ARG A 188 0.85 -7.14 19.97
C ARG A 188 0.35 -6.04 20.90
N VAL A 189 1.09 -4.93 20.99
CA VAL A 189 0.72 -3.80 21.87
C VAL A 189 -0.67 -3.25 21.53
N ASP A 190 -1.04 -3.22 20.26
CA ASP A 190 -2.35 -2.74 19.81
C ASP A 190 -3.47 -3.71 20.17
N VAL A 191 -3.18 -5.02 20.19
CA VAL A 191 -4.11 -6.07 20.60
C VAL A 191 -4.32 -6.05 22.12
N ILE A 192 -3.22 -6.13 22.88
CA ILE A 192 -3.25 -6.24 24.36
C ILE A 192 -3.89 -4.98 24.98
N SER A 193 -3.51 -3.78 24.52
CA SER A 193 -4.02 -2.53 25.09
C SER A 193 -5.52 -2.29 24.89
N ARG A 194 -6.15 -3.02 23.95
CA ARG A 194 -7.58 -2.90 23.60
C ARG A 194 -8.43 -4.08 24.06
N TRP A 195 -7.79 -5.10 24.61
CA TRP A 195 -8.49 -6.25 25.16
C TRP A 195 -9.21 -5.86 26.45
N GLN A 196 -10.42 -6.38 26.63
CA GLN A 196 -11.21 -6.25 27.85
C GLN A 196 -11.73 -7.63 28.24
N GLU A 197 -11.68 -7.94 29.53
CA GLU A 197 -12.18 -9.22 30.04
C GLU A 197 -13.67 -9.41 29.68
N GLY A 198 -14.03 -10.60 29.20
CA GLY A 198 -15.39 -10.92 28.79
C GLY A 198 -15.78 -10.47 27.38
N MET A 199 -14.87 -9.85 26.60
CA MET A 199 -15.14 -9.52 25.21
C MET A 199 -15.33 -10.79 24.36
N ASP A 200 -16.39 -10.80 23.55
CA ASP A 200 -16.67 -11.89 22.62
C ASP A 200 -15.79 -11.80 21.38
N LEU A 201 -14.87 -12.75 21.23
CA LEU A 201 -13.99 -12.86 20.06
C LEU A 201 -14.61 -13.66 18.91
N SER A 202 -15.71 -14.38 19.14
CA SER A 202 -16.36 -15.21 18.11
C SER A 202 -16.88 -14.38 16.95
N VAL A 203 -17.14 -13.09 17.17
CA VAL A 203 -17.50 -12.10 16.14
C VAL A 203 -16.45 -11.98 15.04
N LEU A 204 -15.17 -12.26 15.33
CA LEU A 204 -14.10 -12.26 14.33
C LEU A 204 -14.30 -13.40 13.32
N SER A 205 -14.67 -14.59 13.79
CA SER A 205 -14.93 -15.77 12.94
C SER A 205 -16.29 -15.76 12.25
N GLN A 206 -17.23 -14.96 12.75
CA GLN A 206 -18.58 -14.77 12.21
C GLN A 206 -18.66 -13.63 11.18
N ASN A 207 -17.53 -12.96 10.88
CA ASN A 207 -17.51 -11.91 9.88
C ASN A 207 -17.89 -12.44 8.49
N ASP A 208 -18.57 -11.61 7.69
CA ASP A 208 -19.00 -11.94 6.33
C ASP A 208 -17.81 -12.17 5.38
N ASP A 209 -16.68 -11.49 5.62
CA ASP A 209 -15.43 -11.74 4.92
C ASP A 209 -14.80 -13.05 5.41
N SER A 210 -14.79 -14.07 4.54
CA SER A 210 -14.25 -15.39 4.85
C SER A 210 -12.76 -15.36 5.21
N GLY A 211 -12.02 -14.33 4.79
CA GLY A 211 -10.61 -14.16 5.12
C GLY A 211 -10.33 -14.16 6.62
N TRP A 212 -11.26 -13.64 7.44
CA TRP A 212 -11.09 -13.64 8.90
C TRP A 212 -11.07 -15.06 9.49
N ARG A 213 -11.92 -15.93 8.94
CA ARG A 213 -11.99 -17.35 9.34
C ARG A 213 -10.84 -18.14 8.73
N GLU A 214 -10.51 -17.91 7.47
CA GLU A 214 -9.40 -18.59 6.77
C GLU A 214 -8.04 -18.31 7.43
N MET A 215 -7.84 -17.09 7.94
CA MET A 215 -6.64 -16.71 8.69
C MET A 215 -6.69 -17.08 10.18
N ASP A 216 -7.80 -17.66 10.67
CA ASP A 216 -8.04 -17.95 12.10
C ASP A 216 -7.68 -16.75 13.01
N VAL A 217 -8.19 -15.56 12.68
CA VAL A 217 -7.83 -14.34 13.42
C VAL A 217 -8.23 -14.45 14.90
N GLU A 218 -9.38 -15.08 15.19
CA GLU A 218 -9.82 -15.39 16.55
C GLU A 218 -8.78 -16.24 17.30
N GLY A 219 -8.33 -17.35 16.72
CA GLY A 219 -7.31 -18.21 17.32
C GLY A 219 -5.98 -17.51 17.51
N GLN A 220 -5.57 -16.67 16.55
CA GLN A 220 -4.37 -15.83 16.68
C GLN A 220 -4.44 -14.87 17.87
N VAL A 221 -5.58 -14.18 18.06
CA VAL A 221 -5.80 -13.26 19.19
C VAL A 221 -5.81 -14.02 20.51
N LYS A 222 -6.57 -15.13 20.60
CA LYS A 222 -6.61 -15.97 21.82
C LYS A 222 -5.24 -16.47 22.22
N LYS A 223 -4.45 -16.95 21.24
CA LYS A 223 -3.07 -17.37 21.47
C LYS A 223 -2.24 -16.21 22.03
N MET A 224 -2.28 -15.06 21.38
CA MET A 224 -1.52 -13.87 21.81
C MET A 224 -1.87 -13.43 23.24
N LEU A 225 -3.15 -13.46 23.61
CA LEU A 225 -3.62 -13.11 24.96
C LEU A 225 -3.22 -14.14 26.03
N SER A 226 -3.06 -15.41 25.65
CA SER A 226 -2.62 -16.47 26.55
C SER A 226 -1.10 -16.51 26.78
N GLU A 227 -0.33 -15.91 25.87
CA GLU A 227 1.13 -15.82 26.00
C GLU A 227 1.50 -14.86 27.14
N PRO A 228 2.44 -15.23 28.04
CA PRO A 228 2.87 -14.35 29.12
C PRO A 228 3.44 -13.05 28.57
N GLU A 229 3.21 -11.94 29.26
CA GLU A 229 3.78 -10.63 28.92
C GLU A 229 5.33 -10.73 28.89
N PRO A 230 6.00 -10.50 27.74
CA PRO A 230 7.46 -10.54 27.68
C PRO A 230 8.14 -9.38 28.44
N TYR A 231 7.36 -8.45 29.01
CA TYR A 231 7.82 -7.26 29.71
C TYR A 231 7.69 -7.35 31.24
N SER A 232 7.07 -8.39 31.79
CA SER A 232 6.88 -8.52 33.25
C SER A 232 8.04 -9.23 33.97
N GLN A 233 9.09 -9.63 33.26
CA GLN A 233 10.31 -10.20 33.84
C GLN A 233 11.50 -9.29 33.52
N SER A 234 12.45 -9.20 34.46
CA SER A 234 13.59 -8.29 34.37
C SER A 234 14.30 -8.37 33.01
N PRO A 235 14.97 -7.30 32.53
CA PRO A 235 15.74 -7.34 31.28
C PRO A 235 16.72 -8.52 31.19
N GLU A 236 17.15 -9.05 32.34
CA GLU A 236 18.06 -10.18 32.52
C GLU A 236 17.41 -11.57 32.33
N SER A 237 16.08 -11.66 32.35
CA SER A 237 15.31 -12.91 32.20
C SER A 237 14.63 -13.06 30.83
N ARG A 238 14.84 -12.10 29.90
CA ARG A 238 14.47 -12.28 28.50
C ARG A 238 15.28 -13.41 27.88
N PRO A 239 14.66 -14.40 27.21
CA PRO A 239 15.38 -15.23 26.25
C PRO A 239 16.01 -14.28 25.22
N ALA A 240 17.34 -14.23 25.13
CA ALA A 240 18.01 -13.40 24.15
C ALA A 240 17.97 -14.06 22.76
N GLY A 241 17.74 -13.27 21.71
CA GLY A 241 17.82 -13.72 20.31
C GLY A 241 16.62 -14.52 19.84
N LEU A 242 16.82 -15.34 18.79
CA LEU A 242 15.82 -16.10 18.03
C LEU A 242 14.80 -16.89 18.86
N LEU A 243 15.12 -17.22 20.11
CA LEU A 243 14.22 -17.93 21.03
C LEU A 243 13.05 -17.05 21.51
N ALA A 244 13.25 -15.74 21.74
CA ALA A 244 12.15 -14.85 22.11
C ALA A 244 11.20 -14.59 20.93
N ASP A 245 11.74 -14.42 19.72
CA ASP A 245 10.95 -14.25 18.49
C ASP A 245 10.18 -15.53 18.13
N TRP A 246 10.71 -16.71 18.49
CA TRP A 246 10.03 -18.00 18.33
C TRP A 246 8.93 -18.23 19.39
N LEU A 247 9.15 -17.74 20.62
CA LEU A 247 8.22 -17.95 21.74
C LEU A 247 7.04 -16.96 21.77
N PHE A 248 7.20 -15.75 21.22
CA PHE A 248 6.19 -14.70 21.29
C PHE A 248 5.83 -14.15 19.92
N LYS A 249 4.55 -14.22 19.54
CA LYS A 249 4.09 -13.54 18.33
C LYS A 249 4.11 -12.02 18.55
N SER A 250 4.91 -11.32 17.76
CA SER A 250 4.96 -9.86 17.76
C SER A 250 3.74 -9.22 17.08
N HIS A 251 3.10 -9.96 16.16
CA HIS A 251 1.94 -9.52 15.39
C HIS A 251 0.92 -10.65 15.19
N ILE A 252 -0.34 -10.27 14.98
CA ILE A 252 -1.34 -11.11 14.31
C ILE A 252 -1.51 -10.67 12.86
N CYS A 253 -1.94 -11.58 12.00
CA CYS A 253 -2.32 -11.28 10.62
C CYS A 253 -3.84 -11.13 10.53
N ILE A 254 -4.32 -10.08 9.87
CA ILE A 254 -5.73 -9.90 9.52
C ILE A 254 -5.88 -9.66 8.00
N PRO A 255 -7.06 -9.93 7.41
CA PRO A 255 -7.34 -9.54 6.04
C PRO A 255 -7.20 -8.02 5.84
N ALA A 256 -6.70 -7.62 4.67
CA ALA A 256 -6.61 -6.22 4.28
C ALA A 256 -7.46 -6.00 3.02
N ALA A 257 -8.23 -4.91 2.97
CA ALA A 257 -8.96 -4.50 1.77
C ALA A 257 -8.05 -4.09 0.59
N TYR A 258 -6.75 -4.03 0.83
CA TYR A 258 -5.74 -3.62 -0.13
C TYR A 258 -5.35 -4.76 -1.05
N GLN A 259 -4.99 -4.42 -2.28
CA GLN A 259 -4.33 -5.30 -3.22
C GLN A 259 -3.02 -4.66 -3.62
N SER A 260 -1.93 -5.42 -3.63
CA SER A 260 -0.61 -4.88 -3.97
C SER A 260 -0.46 -4.74 -5.48
N GLY A 261 0.04 -3.60 -5.93
CA GLY A 261 0.11 -3.36 -7.37
C GLY A 261 0.33 -1.91 -7.73
N VAL A 262 -0.01 -1.59 -8.98
CA VAL A 262 0.22 -0.26 -9.55
C VAL A 262 -1.03 0.23 -10.24
N THR A 263 -1.53 1.38 -9.83
CA THR A 263 -2.55 2.14 -10.58
C THR A 263 -1.85 3.05 -11.58
N LEU A 264 -2.07 2.81 -12.87
CA LEU A 264 -1.57 3.66 -13.95
C LEU A 264 -2.62 4.73 -14.29
N CYS A 265 -2.20 5.98 -14.34
CA CYS A 265 -3.07 7.13 -14.53
C CYS A 265 -2.65 7.94 -15.76
N VAL A 266 -3.58 8.27 -16.65
CA VAL A 266 -3.30 9.00 -17.89
C VAL A 266 -4.39 10.02 -18.19
N ARG A 267 -4.04 11.16 -18.78
CA ARG A 267 -5.05 12.08 -19.30
C ARG A 267 -5.67 11.49 -20.57
N LYS A 268 -6.99 11.56 -20.67
CA LYS A 268 -7.74 11.07 -21.85
C LYS A 268 -7.40 11.84 -23.14
N ASP A 269 -6.85 13.06 -23.03
CA ASP A 269 -6.37 13.85 -24.17
C ASP A 269 -4.99 13.42 -24.69
N ASN A 270 -4.20 12.67 -23.90
CA ASN A 270 -3.07 11.90 -24.41
C ASN A 270 -3.58 10.62 -25.08
N THR A 271 -4.23 10.80 -26.23
CA THR A 271 -5.02 9.74 -26.91
C THR A 271 -4.20 8.49 -27.23
N ALA A 272 -2.90 8.62 -27.51
CA ALA A 272 -2.03 7.49 -27.78
C ALA A 272 -1.82 6.62 -26.52
N ALA A 273 -1.33 7.22 -25.43
CA ALA A 273 -1.11 6.50 -24.17
C ALA A 273 -2.43 6.01 -23.55
N TYR A 274 -3.50 6.80 -23.66
CA TYR A 274 -4.83 6.42 -23.18
C TYR A 274 -5.35 5.16 -23.87
N ARG A 275 -5.27 5.08 -25.21
CA ARG A 275 -5.68 3.87 -25.96
C ARG A 275 -4.83 2.66 -25.58
N LEU A 276 -3.51 2.83 -25.51
CA LEU A 276 -2.61 1.76 -25.09
C LEU A 276 -2.98 1.22 -23.69
N LEU A 277 -3.26 2.10 -22.73
CA LEU A 277 -3.60 1.69 -21.37
C LEU A 277 -4.95 0.97 -21.27
N ILE A 278 -5.93 1.34 -22.10
CA ILE A 278 -7.20 0.62 -22.19
C ILE A 278 -6.98 -0.78 -22.75
N GLU A 279 -6.19 -0.90 -23.80
CA GLU A 279 -5.98 -2.14 -24.56
C GLU A 279 -4.96 -3.09 -23.91
N GLU A 280 -4.16 -2.59 -22.96
CA GLU A 280 -3.13 -3.38 -22.27
C GLU A 280 -3.75 -4.63 -21.61
N PRO A 281 -3.27 -5.84 -21.86
CA PRO A 281 -3.78 -7.03 -21.18
C PRO A 281 -3.43 -7.01 -19.69
N GLU A 282 -4.14 -7.81 -18.89
CA GLU A 282 -3.68 -8.11 -17.54
C GLU A 282 -2.31 -8.79 -17.58
N LEU A 283 -1.49 -8.52 -16.57
CA LEU A 283 -0.17 -9.13 -16.45
C LEU A 283 -0.31 -10.62 -16.12
N VAL A 284 0.46 -11.45 -16.84
CA VAL A 284 0.39 -12.90 -16.72
C VAL A 284 0.93 -13.36 -15.36
N VAL A 285 0.23 -14.28 -14.70
CA VAL A 285 0.69 -14.94 -13.47
C VAL A 285 1.97 -15.74 -13.76
N ALA A 286 2.99 -15.61 -12.91
CA ALA A 286 4.24 -16.37 -12.99
C ALA A 286 4.12 -17.81 -12.52
#